data_AF-A0A0R2S7Q6-F1
#
_entry.id   AF-A0A0R2S7Q6-F1
#
_cell.length_a   1.000
_cell.length_b   1.000
_cell.length_c   1.000
_cell.angle_alpha   90.00
_cell.angle_beta   90.00
_cell.angle_gamma   90.00
#
_symmetry.space_group_name_H-M   'P 1'
#
loop_
_entity.id
_entity.type
_entity.pdbx_description
1 polymer ?
#
loop_
_entity_poly.entity_id
_entity_poly.type
_entity_poly.pdbx_seq_one_letter_code
_entity_poly.pdbx_strand_id
1 'polypeptide(L)'
;SLTATSEVVSLSRVVSSLGVVATPTTSRAIAMNGVDTESESFARLGRYTIAGSLDQLTKSRWHVVIGATLARDLGVEVGDSIDVFSPKFTPNPLATLPTFKSFKVAAITRVGSEQLDANLITLTLDDARALLRIRAPQTAFHVVTEDVLVADRVRNRLSSQYDGSIIIESWTATLGAIYRNIQFSRSIISFMLWLLIAIAAFNLVVSLVMIVRDKRDDVAILMTLGANANTVQAIFLWQGAAIALLGIAAGVGLGLLGALWVGEIAAAFEVLTGVVLLNPEIYPIDFLPSQILASDIAGIAAGVLLLSVLASLYPARQAAALRPASVLRGD
;
A
#
# COMPACT_ATOMS: atom_id res chain seq x y z
N SER A 1 2.28 -27.77 -12.37
CA SER A 1 1.67 -27.48 -11.05
C SER A 1 1.55 -25.97 -10.89
N LEU A 2 0.47 -25.45 -10.31
CA LEU A 2 0.26 -23.99 -10.14
C LEU A 2 1.40 -23.29 -9.38
N THR A 3 2.08 -24.04 -8.50
CA THR A 3 3.26 -23.64 -7.74
C THR A 3 4.57 -23.55 -8.54
N ALA A 4 4.58 -23.95 -9.82
CA ALA A 4 5.74 -23.81 -10.70
C ALA A 4 5.86 -22.39 -11.31
N THR A 5 4.91 -21.50 -11.00
CA THR A 5 4.91 -20.12 -11.48
C THR A 5 5.65 -19.24 -10.47
N SER A 6 6.64 -18.46 -10.90
CA SER A 6 7.47 -17.61 -10.02
C SER A 6 6.68 -16.60 -9.19
N GLU A 7 5.49 -16.19 -9.64
CA GLU A 7 4.63 -15.21 -8.96
C GLU A 7 3.75 -15.82 -7.85
N VAL A 8 3.66 -17.16 -7.73
CA VAL A 8 2.81 -17.86 -6.75
C VAL A 8 3.68 -18.47 -5.65
N VAL A 9 3.49 -18.01 -4.42
CA VAL A 9 4.25 -18.43 -3.24
C VAL A 9 3.67 -19.70 -2.62
N SER A 10 2.35 -19.73 -2.41
CA SER A 10 1.69 -20.87 -1.76
C SER A 10 0.24 -21.07 -2.21
N LEU A 11 -0.23 -22.29 -2.03
CA LEU A 11 -1.59 -22.72 -2.31
C LEU A 11 -2.16 -23.39 -1.05
N SER A 12 -3.34 -22.95 -0.60
CA SER A 12 -4.01 -23.56 0.55
C SER A 12 -5.47 -23.88 0.23
N ARG A 13 -5.99 -24.92 0.89
CA ARG A 13 -7.39 -25.33 0.77
C ARG A 13 -8.24 -24.47 1.69
N VAL A 14 -9.39 -24.05 1.18
CA VAL A 14 -10.32 -23.21 1.93
C VAL A 14 -11.76 -23.67 1.72
N VAL A 15 -12.56 -23.50 2.75
CA VAL A 15 -14.02 -23.55 2.66
C VAL A 15 -14.56 -22.18 2.99
N SER A 16 -15.09 -21.47 1.99
CA SER A 16 -15.74 -20.17 2.20
C SER A 16 -17.24 -20.28 1.98
N SER A 17 -18.01 -19.62 2.84
CA SER A 17 -19.47 -19.48 2.74
C SER A 17 -19.92 -18.23 3.48
N LEU A 18 -21.02 -17.62 3.03
CA LEU A 18 -21.74 -16.65 3.86
C LEU A 18 -22.44 -17.39 5.00
N GLY A 19 -22.62 -16.71 6.13
CA GLY A 19 -23.34 -17.24 7.29
C GLY A 19 -23.88 -16.12 8.17
N VAL A 20 -24.49 -16.51 9.29
CA VAL A 20 -24.92 -15.58 10.34
C VAL A 20 -24.30 -16.03 11.64
N VAL A 21 -23.76 -15.08 12.41
CA VAL A 21 -23.39 -15.31 13.79
C VAL A 21 -24.41 -14.62 14.69
N ALA A 22 -24.79 -15.27 15.78
CA ALA A 22 -25.67 -14.69 16.76
C ALA A 22 -25.18 -14.95 18.19
N THR A 23 -25.52 -14.00 19.05
CA THR A 23 -25.56 -14.13 20.50
C THR A 23 -27.02 -14.01 20.94
N PRO A 24 -27.35 -14.20 22.23
CA PRO A 24 -28.73 -14.05 22.71
C PRO A 24 -29.36 -12.67 22.43
N THR A 25 -28.54 -11.65 22.19
CA THR A 25 -28.97 -10.23 22.09
C THR A 25 -28.77 -9.62 20.71
N THR A 26 -27.88 -10.16 19.87
CA THR A 26 -27.54 -9.55 18.58
C THR A 26 -27.15 -10.59 17.53
N SER A 27 -27.26 -10.23 16.25
CA SER A 27 -26.84 -11.08 15.14
C SER A 27 -26.21 -10.26 14.01
N ARG A 28 -25.24 -10.86 13.32
CA ARG A 28 -24.50 -10.25 12.22
C ARG A 28 -24.33 -11.25 11.07
N ALA A 29 -24.41 -10.77 9.85
CA ALA A 29 -23.99 -11.53 8.68
C ALA A 29 -22.46 -11.59 8.66
N ILE A 30 -21.90 -12.73 8.26
CA ILE A 30 -20.46 -12.98 8.29
C ILE A 30 -20.00 -13.72 7.03
N ALA A 31 -18.72 -13.56 6.71
CA ALA A 31 -18.02 -14.44 5.78
C ALA A 31 -17.29 -15.52 6.61
N MET A 32 -17.79 -16.74 6.54
CA MET A 32 -17.21 -17.89 7.22
C MET A 32 -16.06 -18.45 6.39
N ASN A 33 -14.86 -18.46 6.96
CA ASN A 33 -13.67 -18.97 6.30
C ASN A 33 -13.08 -20.15 7.09
N GLY A 34 -13.27 -21.35 6.56
CA GLY A 34 -12.60 -22.56 7.01
C GLY A 34 -11.21 -22.63 6.40
N VAL A 35 -10.17 -22.54 7.23
CA VAL A 35 -8.77 -22.44 6.79
C VAL A 35 -7.98 -23.70 7.14
N ASP A 36 -7.04 -24.04 6.26
CA ASP A 36 -6.01 -25.03 6.55
C ASP A 36 -5.01 -24.45 7.58
N THR A 37 -4.94 -25.05 8.77
CA THR A 37 -4.14 -24.54 9.89
C THR A 37 -2.64 -24.72 9.69
N GLU A 38 -2.23 -25.55 8.74
CA GLU A 38 -0.82 -25.70 8.34
C GLU A 38 -0.41 -24.67 7.28
N SER A 39 -1.35 -23.86 6.78
CA SER A 39 -1.06 -22.89 5.73
C SER A 39 -0.30 -21.66 6.24
N GLU A 40 0.58 -21.13 5.38
CA GLU A 40 1.30 -19.88 5.64
C GLU A 40 0.33 -18.70 5.86
N SER A 41 -0.80 -18.69 5.15
CA SER A 41 -1.86 -17.68 5.32
C SER A 41 -2.42 -17.68 6.75
N PHE A 42 -2.62 -18.86 7.35
CA PHE A 42 -3.06 -18.98 8.74
C PHE A 42 -1.98 -18.51 9.71
N ALA A 43 -0.72 -18.88 9.48
CA ALA A 43 0.40 -18.42 10.31
C ALA A 43 0.53 -16.89 10.30
N ARG A 44 0.29 -16.22 9.15
CA ARG A 44 0.31 -14.75 9.05
C ARG A 44 -0.81 -14.08 9.85
N LEU A 45 -1.98 -14.72 9.98
CA LEU A 45 -3.09 -14.22 10.83
C LEU A 45 -2.66 -14.07 12.30
N GLY A 46 -1.69 -14.89 12.75
CA GLY A 46 -1.02 -14.78 14.05
C GLY A 46 -0.54 -13.38 14.40
N ARG A 47 0.01 -12.66 13.43
CA ARG A 47 0.58 -11.32 13.64
C ARG A 47 -0.45 -10.26 13.99
N TYR A 48 -1.72 -10.54 13.72
CA TYR A 48 -2.84 -9.63 13.94
C TYR A 48 -3.70 -10.01 15.14
N THR A 49 -3.28 -11.01 15.93
CA THR A 49 -4.01 -11.43 17.13
C THR A 49 -3.79 -10.42 18.24
N ILE A 50 -4.89 -9.86 18.76
CA ILE A 50 -4.85 -8.88 19.85
C ILE A 50 -5.25 -9.47 21.21
N ALA A 51 -5.99 -10.59 21.20
CA ALA A 51 -6.40 -11.30 22.42
C ALA A 51 -6.58 -12.80 22.14
N GLY A 52 -6.31 -13.62 23.16
CA GLY A 52 -6.42 -15.08 23.06
C GLY A 52 -5.27 -15.73 22.30
N SER A 53 -5.50 -16.92 21.74
CA SER A 53 -4.46 -17.69 21.07
C SER A 53 -5.00 -18.50 19.89
N LEU A 54 -4.39 -18.36 18.72
CA LEU A 54 -4.70 -19.17 17.53
C LEU A 54 -4.43 -20.66 17.73
N ASP A 55 -3.55 -21.03 18.66
CA ASP A 55 -3.32 -22.44 19.02
C ASP A 55 -4.57 -23.12 19.54
N GLN A 56 -5.49 -22.37 20.17
CA GLN A 56 -6.75 -22.96 20.63
C GLN A 56 -7.64 -23.39 19.46
N LEU A 57 -7.49 -22.75 18.29
CA LEU A 57 -8.19 -23.14 17.08
C LEU A 57 -7.71 -24.50 16.55
N THR A 58 -6.42 -24.82 16.71
CA THR A 58 -5.86 -26.11 16.26
C THR A 58 -6.05 -27.23 17.28
N LYS A 59 -5.96 -26.91 18.57
CA LYS A 59 -5.99 -27.90 19.67
C LYS A 59 -7.41 -28.38 20.01
N SER A 60 -8.43 -27.58 19.69
CA SER A 60 -9.80 -27.84 20.12
C SER A 60 -10.80 -27.69 18.97
N ARG A 61 -11.79 -28.59 18.91
CA ARG A 61 -12.92 -28.50 17.98
C ARG A 61 -13.87 -27.37 18.39
N TRP A 62 -14.63 -26.85 17.43
CA TRP A 62 -15.67 -25.84 17.67
C TRP A 62 -15.13 -24.57 18.35
N HIS A 63 -13.94 -24.15 17.94
CA HIS A 63 -13.38 -22.86 18.30
C HIS A 63 -13.41 -21.93 17.09
N VAL A 64 -13.45 -20.63 17.35
CA VAL A 64 -13.54 -19.60 16.30
C VAL A 64 -12.61 -18.45 16.61
N VAL A 65 -12.00 -17.91 15.57
CA VAL A 65 -11.30 -16.64 15.61
C VAL A 65 -12.18 -15.60 14.94
N ILE A 66 -12.40 -14.49 15.63
CA ILE A 66 -13.28 -13.40 15.18
C ILE A 66 -12.51 -12.10 15.01
N GLY A 67 -12.96 -11.25 14.08
CA GLY A 67 -12.43 -9.90 13.95
C GLY A 67 -12.80 -9.00 15.13
N ALA A 68 -11.95 -8.01 15.43
CA ALA A 68 -12.11 -7.12 16.59
C ALA A 68 -13.41 -6.31 16.55
N THR A 69 -13.78 -5.78 15.38
CA THR A 69 -15.05 -5.06 15.22
C THR A 69 -16.25 -5.98 15.42
N LEU A 70 -16.21 -7.22 14.91
CA LEU A 70 -17.28 -8.19 15.12
C LEU A 70 -17.42 -8.57 16.60
N ALA A 71 -16.31 -8.78 17.32
CA ALA A 71 -16.32 -9.09 18.75
C ALA A 71 -17.01 -7.99 19.56
N ARG A 72 -16.63 -6.73 19.27
CA ARG A 72 -17.19 -5.53 19.90
C ARG A 72 -18.69 -5.37 19.59
N ASP A 73 -19.09 -5.56 18.34
CA ASP A 73 -20.49 -5.49 17.91
C ASP A 73 -21.37 -6.57 18.58
N LEU A 74 -20.80 -7.75 18.80
CA LEU A 74 -21.48 -8.86 19.46
C LEU A 74 -21.44 -8.78 21.00
N GLY A 75 -20.55 -7.94 21.54
CA GLY A 75 -20.31 -7.83 22.97
C GLY A 75 -19.68 -9.09 23.59
N VAL A 76 -18.77 -9.74 22.86
CA VAL A 76 -18.14 -11.01 23.28
C VAL A 76 -16.63 -10.88 23.42
N GLU A 77 -16.07 -11.64 24.36
CA GLU A 77 -14.64 -11.72 24.64
C GLU A 77 -14.08 -13.12 24.38
N VAL A 78 -12.76 -13.28 24.53
CA VAL A 78 -12.11 -14.59 24.42
C VAL A 78 -12.63 -15.50 25.53
N GLY A 79 -13.12 -16.68 25.14
CA GLY A 79 -13.73 -17.65 26.03
C GLY A 79 -15.25 -17.69 25.99
N ASP A 80 -15.90 -16.66 25.42
CA ASP A 80 -17.35 -16.65 25.24
C ASP A 80 -17.79 -17.60 24.12
N SER A 81 -19.10 -17.89 24.08
CA SER A 81 -19.70 -18.74 23.07
C SER A 81 -20.58 -17.95 22.12
N ILE A 82 -20.44 -18.21 20.83
CA ILE A 82 -21.26 -17.62 19.76
C ILE A 82 -21.88 -18.73 18.91
N ASP A 83 -23.12 -18.53 18.49
CA ASP A 83 -23.80 -19.48 17.61
C ASP A 83 -23.58 -19.10 16.15
N VAL A 84 -23.03 -20.03 15.37
CA VAL A 84 -22.78 -19.83 13.95
C VAL A 84 -23.77 -20.65 13.15
N PHE A 85 -24.53 -19.96 12.30
CA PHE A 85 -25.60 -20.52 11.47
C PHE A 85 -25.11 -20.72 10.05
N SER A 86 -25.34 -21.92 9.53
CA SER A 86 -25.15 -22.26 8.13
C SER A 86 -26.34 -21.76 7.30
N PRO A 87 -26.12 -21.18 6.11
CA PRO A 87 -27.18 -20.74 5.21
C PRO A 87 -27.96 -21.91 4.59
N LYS A 88 -27.48 -23.16 4.77
CA LYS A 88 -28.16 -24.35 4.24
C LYS A 88 -29.25 -24.81 5.19
N PHE A 89 -30.49 -24.69 4.74
CA PHE A 89 -31.66 -25.23 5.43
C PHE A 89 -31.72 -26.75 5.21
N THR A 90 -32.00 -27.50 6.29
CA THR A 90 -32.33 -28.92 6.14
C THR A 90 -33.81 -29.01 5.74
N PRO A 91 -34.17 -29.56 4.58
CA PRO A 91 -35.56 -29.85 4.28
C PRO A 91 -36.03 -30.97 5.22
N ASN A 92 -36.88 -30.60 6.17
CA ASN A 92 -37.57 -31.54 7.07
C ASN A 92 -39.08 -31.36 6.84
N PRO A 93 -39.83 -32.45 6.62
CA PRO A 93 -41.26 -32.41 6.29
C PRO A 93 -42.15 -31.75 7.37
N LEU A 94 -41.65 -31.55 8.59
CA LEU A 94 -42.39 -30.87 9.67
C LEU A 94 -41.94 -29.42 9.91
N ALA A 95 -40.66 -29.08 9.69
CA ALA A 95 -40.13 -27.72 9.84
C ALA A 95 -38.71 -27.59 9.26
N THR A 96 -38.44 -26.57 8.43
CA THR A 96 -37.09 -26.21 7.98
C THR A 96 -36.31 -25.52 9.09
N LEU A 97 -35.49 -26.28 9.82
CA LEU A 97 -34.62 -25.72 10.87
C LEU A 97 -33.25 -25.32 10.28
N PRO A 98 -32.72 -24.14 10.65
CA PRO A 98 -31.36 -23.76 10.29
C PRO A 98 -30.36 -24.66 11.01
N THR A 99 -29.27 -25.03 10.33
CA THR A 99 -28.19 -25.79 10.97
C THR A 99 -27.27 -24.79 11.66
N PHE A 100 -27.14 -24.90 12.98
CA PHE A 100 -26.24 -24.04 13.76
C PHE A 100 -25.37 -24.86 14.71
N LYS A 101 -24.28 -24.24 15.15
CA LYS A 101 -23.40 -24.81 16.17
C LYS A 101 -22.79 -23.69 17.00
N SER A 102 -22.68 -23.92 18.31
CA SER A 102 -22.00 -23.01 19.23
C SER A 102 -20.48 -23.20 19.12
N PHE A 103 -19.77 -22.09 18.95
CA PHE A 103 -18.32 -22.01 18.91
C PHE A 103 -17.80 -21.18 20.07
N LYS A 104 -16.68 -21.61 20.66
CA LYS A 104 -15.98 -20.83 21.67
C LYS A 104 -14.97 -19.88 21.02
N VAL A 105 -14.97 -18.62 21.42
CA VAL A 105 -14.03 -17.61 20.92
C VAL A 105 -12.63 -17.95 21.44
N ALA A 106 -11.75 -18.38 20.54
CA ALA A 106 -10.36 -18.74 20.83
C ALA A 106 -9.43 -17.53 20.82
N ALA A 107 -9.65 -16.63 19.86
CA ALA A 107 -8.85 -15.44 19.68
C ALA A 107 -9.64 -14.34 18.97
N ILE A 108 -9.19 -13.10 19.18
CA ILE A 108 -9.69 -11.91 18.50
C ILE A 108 -8.54 -11.34 17.68
N THR A 109 -8.79 -11.08 16.40
CA THR A 109 -7.81 -10.54 15.45
C THR A 109 -8.21 -9.17 14.92
N ARG A 110 -7.25 -8.30 14.66
CA ARG A 110 -7.45 -6.98 14.04
C ARG A 110 -6.57 -6.87 12.79
N VAL A 111 -7.15 -7.15 11.62
CA VAL A 111 -6.42 -7.06 10.33
C VAL A 111 -6.39 -5.65 9.75
N GLY A 112 -7.17 -4.74 10.33
CA GLY A 112 -6.89 -3.33 10.19
C GLY A 112 -7.84 -2.54 9.27
N SER A 113 -9.01 -3.07 9.00
CA SER A 113 -10.12 -2.27 8.48
C SER A 113 -11.35 -2.69 9.25
N GLU A 114 -12.08 -1.73 9.82
CA GLU A 114 -13.29 -2.05 10.58
C GLU A 114 -14.28 -2.87 9.75
N GLN A 115 -14.38 -2.59 8.45
CA GLN A 115 -15.25 -3.31 7.53
C GLN A 115 -14.81 -4.77 7.32
N LEU A 116 -13.50 -5.03 7.31
CA LEU A 116 -12.97 -6.40 7.22
C LEU A 116 -13.15 -7.13 8.56
N ASP A 117 -12.77 -6.48 9.66
CA ASP A 117 -12.89 -7.03 11.02
C ASP A 117 -14.34 -7.28 11.44
N ALA A 118 -15.32 -6.54 10.88
CA ALA A 118 -16.74 -6.73 11.15
C ALA A 118 -17.33 -8.02 10.55
N ASN A 119 -16.71 -8.56 9.50
CA ASN A 119 -17.23 -9.73 8.78
C ASN A 119 -16.33 -10.97 8.90
N LEU A 120 -15.19 -10.85 9.59
CA LEU A 120 -14.17 -11.88 9.67
C LEU A 120 -14.53 -12.94 10.72
N ILE A 121 -14.82 -14.16 10.25
CA ILE A 121 -14.83 -15.38 11.07
C ILE A 121 -13.92 -16.42 10.43
N THR A 122 -13.02 -16.97 11.24
CA THR A 122 -12.07 -18.01 10.85
C THR A 122 -12.27 -19.25 11.71
N LEU A 123 -12.45 -20.39 11.03
CA LEU A 123 -12.67 -21.71 11.61
C LEU A 123 -11.63 -22.69 11.05
N THR A 124 -11.44 -23.83 11.71
CA THR A 124 -10.69 -24.92 11.07
C THR A 124 -11.43 -25.42 9.83
N LEU A 125 -10.69 -25.89 8.82
CA LEU A 125 -11.26 -26.50 7.62
C LEU A 125 -12.27 -27.60 7.97
N ASP A 126 -11.96 -28.43 8.96
CA ASP A 126 -12.82 -29.54 9.37
C ASP A 126 -14.07 -29.10 10.13
N ASP A 127 -13.98 -28.06 10.97
CA ASP A 127 -15.16 -27.48 11.64
C ASP A 127 -16.11 -26.82 10.63
N ALA A 128 -15.56 -26.06 9.68
CA ALA A 128 -16.34 -25.43 8.63
C ALA A 128 -17.05 -26.48 7.75
N ARG A 129 -16.35 -27.55 7.37
CA ARG A 129 -16.94 -28.67 6.61
C ARG A 129 -18.05 -29.37 7.39
N ALA A 130 -17.85 -29.60 8.69
CA ALA A 130 -18.85 -30.23 9.54
C ALA A 130 -20.11 -29.35 9.66
N LEU A 131 -19.95 -28.05 9.90
CA LEU A 131 -21.07 -27.09 10.01
C LEU A 131 -21.84 -26.95 8.69
N LEU A 132 -21.11 -26.84 7.56
CA LEU A 132 -21.71 -26.66 6.22
C LEU A 132 -22.12 -27.97 5.54
N ARG A 133 -21.85 -29.12 6.18
CA ARG A 133 -22.08 -30.48 5.69
C ARG A 133 -21.46 -30.74 4.31
N ILE A 134 -20.23 -30.26 4.12
CA ILE A 134 -19.50 -30.40 2.85
C ILE A 134 -18.65 -31.68 2.88
N ARG A 135 -19.00 -32.63 2.00
CA ARG A 135 -18.24 -33.87 1.84
C ARG A 135 -16.94 -33.68 1.06
N ALA A 136 -16.92 -32.75 0.11
CA ALA A 136 -15.72 -32.41 -0.65
C ALA A 136 -14.60 -31.92 0.27
N PRO A 137 -13.32 -32.18 -0.06
CA PRO A 137 -12.19 -31.79 0.78
C PRO A 137 -12.02 -30.26 0.89
N GLN A 138 -12.48 -29.50 -0.09
CA GLN A 138 -12.47 -28.03 -0.12
C GLN A 138 -13.58 -27.50 -1.05
N THR A 139 -13.92 -26.21 -0.94
CA THR A 139 -14.76 -25.52 -1.95
C THR A 139 -13.96 -24.57 -2.83
N ALA A 140 -12.81 -24.10 -2.34
CA ALA A 140 -11.94 -23.20 -3.06
C ALA A 140 -10.46 -23.46 -2.71
N PHE A 141 -9.57 -22.82 -3.48
CA PHE A 141 -8.17 -22.70 -3.16
C PHE A 141 -7.83 -21.22 -2.98
N HIS A 142 -7.06 -20.90 -1.95
CA HIS A 142 -6.41 -19.61 -1.82
C HIS A 142 -5.02 -19.68 -2.45
N VAL A 143 -4.72 -18.69 -3.29
CA VAL A 143 -3.42 -18.52 -3.93
C VAL A 143 -2.76 -17.31 -3.31
N VAL A 144 -1.57 -17.50 -2.74
CA VAL A 144 -0.74 -16.40 -2.23
C VAL A 144 0.25 -16.01 -3.31
N THR A 145 0.27 -14.74 -3.68
CA THR A 145 1.24 -14.17 -4.62
C THR A 145 2.41 -13.54 -3.87
N GLU A 146 3.54 -13.37 -4.56
CA GLU A 146 4.72 -12.69 -4.01
C GLU A 146 4.42 -11.22 -3.69
N ASP A 147 3.77 -10.54 -4.64
CA ASP A 147 3.25 -9.19 -4.47
C ASP A 147 1.71 -9.22 -4.56
N VAL A 148 1.08 -8.60 -3.56
CA VAL A 148 -0.37 -8.48 -3.41
C VAL A 148 -0.98 -7.76 -4.63
N LEU A 149 -0.26 -6.82 -5.25
CA LEU A 149 -0.71 -6.04 -6.41
C LEU A 149 -0.70 -6.82 -7.73
N VAL A 150 -0.01 -7.97 -7.80
CA VAL A 150 0.05 -8.81 -9.01
C VAL A 150 -1.16 -9.74 -9.12
N ALA A 151 -2.03 -9.78 -8.09
CA ALA A 151 -3.18 -10.68 -8.00
C ALA A 151 -4.11 -10.63 -9.24
N ASP A 152 -4.40 -9.45 -9.81
CA ASP A 152 -5.23 -9.34 -11.02
C ASP A 152 -4.55 -9.90 -12.27
N ARG A 153 -3.23 -9.74 -12.38
CA ARG A 153 -2.46 -10.31 -13.49
C ARG A 153 -2.46 -11.83 -13.42
N VAL A 154 -2.24 -12.39 -12.23
CA VAL A 154 -2.31 -13.83 -11.98
C VAL A 154 -3.71 -14.35 -12.26
N ARG A 155 -4.76 -13.67 -11.76
CA ARG A 155 -6.16 -14.02 -12.05
C ARG A 155 -6.40 -14.11 -13.54
N ASN A 156 -6.10 -13.07 -14.32
CA ASN A 156 -6.37 -13.04 -15.76
C ASN A 156 -5.65 -14.18 -16.50
N ARG A 157 -4.41 -14.49 -16.12
CA ARG A 157 -3.64 -15.59 -16.70
C ARG A 157 -4.26 -16.96 -16.37
N LEU A 158 -4.67 -17.17 -15.11
CA LEU A 158 -5.34 -18.40 -14.70
C LEU A 158 -6.70 -18.54 -15.38
N SER A 159 -7.48 -17.46 -15.48
CA SER A 159 -8.76 -17.45 -16.18
C SER A 159 -8.64 -17.86 -17.64
N SER A 160 -7.55 -17.46 -18.33
CA SER A 160 -7.29 -17.89 -19.71
C SER A 160 -6.83 -19.35 -19.85
N GLN A 161 -6.41 -20.01 -18.77
CA GLN A 161 -5.92 -21.38 -18.79
C GLN A 161 -6.99 -22.44 -18.46
N TYR A 162 -8.05 -22.06 -17.72
CA TYR A 162 -9.01 -23.02 -17.15
C TYR A 162 -10.45 -22.93 -17.71
N ASP A 163 -10.64 -22.34 -18.90
CA ASP A 163 -11.86 -22.36 -19.73
C ASP A 163 -13.20 -22.25 -18.95
N GLY A 164 -13.27 -21.33 -17.98
CA GLY A 164 -14.51 -21.00 -17.25
C GLY A 164 -15.06 -22.09 -16.33
N SER A 165 -14.37 -23.22 -16.18
CA SER A 165 -14.77 -24.32 -15.28
C SER A 165 -14.63 -23.96 -13.79
N ILE A 166 -13.80 -22.97 -13.49
CA ILE A 166 -13.53 -22.45 -12.16
C ILE A 166 -13.70 -20.93 -12.15
N ILE A 167 -14.27 -20.41 -11.06
CA ILE A 167 -14.33 -18.98 -10.80
C ILE A 167 -13.03 -18.60 -10.09
N ILE A 168 -12.32 -17.62 -10.65
CA ILE A 168 -11.07 -17.13 -10.07
C ILE A 168 -11.30 -15.67 -9.69
N GLU A 169 -11.28 -15.41 -8.39
CA GLU A 169 -11.42 -14.07 -7.82
C GLU A 169 -10.07 -13.57 -7.30
N SER A 170 -9.86 -12.26 -7.40
CA SER A 170 -8.73 -11.57 -6.80
C SER A 170 -9.27 -10.64 -5.71
N TRP A 171 -8.49 -10.43 -4.65
CA TRP A 171 -8.87 -9.49 -3.59
C TRP A 171 -9.12 -8.07 -4.15
N THR A 172 -8.43 -7.66 -5.22
CA THR A 172 -8.64 -6.38 -5.91
C THR A 172 -9.99 -6.32 -6.64
N ALA A 173 -10.52 -7.46 -7.12
CA ALA A 173 -11.86 -7.52 -7.68
C ALA A 173 -12.93 -7.48 -6.58
N THR A 174 -12.77 -8.32 -5.55
CA THR A 174 -13.74 -8.44 -4.45
C THR A 174 -13.78 -7.17 -3.58
N LEU A 175 -12.63 -6.55 -3.33
CA LEU A 175 -12.46 -5.32 -2.55
C LEU A 175 -12.14 -4.11 -3.44
N GLY A 176 -12.74 -4.06 -4.63
CA GLY A 176 -12.40 -3.06 -5.66
C GLY A 176 -12.56 -1.61 -5.21
N ALA A 177 -13.47 -1.31 -4.29
CA ALA A 177 -13.59 0.04 -3.73
C ALA A 177 -12.35 0.43 -2.92
N ILE A 178 -11.87 -0.46 -2.03
CA ILE A 178 -10.66 -0.25 -1.23
C ILE A 178 -9.46 -0.10 -2.16
N TYR A 179 -9.32 -1.01 -3.13
CA TYR A 179 -8.20 -0.96 -4.08
C TYR A 179 -8.18 0.34 -4.91
N ARG A 180 -9.34 0.77 -5.45
CA ARG A 180 -9.44 2.03 -6.18
C ARG A 180 -9.13 3.24 -5.30
N ASN A 181 -9.56 3.23 -4.05
CA ASN A 181 -9.27 4.31 -3.10
C ASN A 181 -7.75 4.40 -2.81
N ILE A 182 -7.08 3.25 -2.63
CA ILE A 182 -5.62 3.20 -2.46
C ILE A 182 -4.91 3.76 -3.70
N GLN A 183 -5.31 3.32 -4.90
CA GLN A 183 -4.71 3.80 -6.14
C GLN A 183 -4.96 5.30 -6.37
N PHE A 184 -6.17 5.78 -6.09
CA PHE A 184 -6.51 7.19 -6.19
C PHE A 184 -5.68 8.04 -5.22
N SER A 185 -5.59 7.62 -3.95
CA SER A 185 -4.76 8.29 -2.95
C SER A 185 -3.29 8.36 -3.38
N ARG A 186 -2.74 7.24 -3.88
CA ARG A 186 -1.37 7.19 -4.40
C ARG A 186 -1.16 8.11 -5.60
N SER A 187 -2.13 8.18 -6.50
CA SER A 187 -2.09 9.07 -7.67
C SER A 187 -2.10 10.55 -7.28
N ILE A 188 -2.88 10.94 -6.27
CA ILE A 188 -2.90 12.32 -5.77
C ILE A 188 -1.54 12.69 -5.18
N ILE A 189 -0.99 11.83 -4.31
CA ILE A 189 0.33 12.08 -3.70
C ILE A 189 1.41 12.20 -4.79
N SER A 190 1.40 11.31 -5.79
CA SER A 190 2.35 11.39 -6.90
C SER A 190 2.18 12.67 -7.72
N PHE A 191 0.95 13.09 -8.00
CA PHE A 191 0.67 14.34 -8.72
C PHE A 191 1.17 15.56 -7.94
N MET A 192 0.91 15.61 -6.63
CA MET A 192 1.41 16.69 -5.76
C MET A 192 2.93 16.75 -5.75
N LEU A 193 3.62 15.61 -5.65
CA LEU A 193 5.08 15.55 -5.71
C LEU A 193 5.61 16.10 -7.04
N TRP A 194 5.01 15.73 -8.17
CA TRP A 194 5.38 16.29 -9.47
C TRP A 194 5.15 17.80 -9.56
N LEU A 195 4.06 18.29 -8.99
CA LEU A 195 3.78 19.72 -8.93
C LEU A 195 4.84 20.48 -8.11
N LEU A 196 5.24 19.94 -6.95
CA LEU A 196 6.31 20.53 -6.13
C LEU A 196 7.65 20.55 -6.88
N ILE A 197 7.98 19.46 -7.59
CA ILE A 197 9.18 19.40 -8.44
C ILE A 197 9.11 20.46 -9.55
N ALA A 198 7.96 20.64 -10.19
CA ALA A 198 7.78 21.64 -11.24
C ALA A 198 7.98 23.07 -10.72
N ILE A 199 7.43 23.39 -9.53
CA ILE A 199 7.65 24.69 -8.86
C ILE A 199 9.14 24.90 -8.56
N ALA A 200 9.82 23.87 -8.03
CA ALA A 200 11.25 23.94 -7.74
C ALA A 200 12.08 24.15 -9.02
N ALA A 201 11.76 23.43 -10.10
CA ALA A 201 12.43 23.60 -11.39
C ALA A 201 12.23 25.00 -11.98
N PHE A 202 11.03 25.59 -11.84
CA PHE A 202 10.77 26.96 -12.26
C PHE A 202 11.61 27.97 -11.47
N ASN A 203 11.71 27.80 -10.14
CA ASN A 203 12.57 28.63 -9.32
C ASN A 203 14.04 28.53 -9.72
N LEU A 204 14.50 27.33 -10.10
CA LEU A 204 15.85 27.13 -10.63
C LEU A 204 16.07 27.95 -11.91
N VAL A 205 15.11 27.96 -12.85
CA VAL A 205 15.19 28.82 -14.06
C VAL A 205 15.35 30.28 -13.67
N VAL A 206 14.49 30.79 -12.77
CA VAL A 206 14.53 32.19 -12.33
C VAL A 206 15.89 32.54 -11.73
N SER A 207 16.43 31.67 -10.86
CA SER A 207 17.75 31.86 -10.26
C SER A 207 18.87 31.85 -11.30
N LEU A 208 18.87 30.91 -12.26
CA LEU A 208 19.89 30.87 -13.31
C LEU A 208 19.83 32.09 -14.24
N VAL A 209 18.63 32.54 -14.62
CA VAL A 209 18.47 33.77 -15.42
C VAL A 209 19.03 34.97 -14.65
N MET A 210 18.77 35.07 -13.35
CA MET A 210 19.31 36.13 -12.51
C MET A 210 20.84 36.07 -12.44
N ILE A 211 21.42 34.88 -12.25
CA ILE A 211 22.88 34.69 -12.26
C ILE A 211 23.49 35.09 -13.60
N VAL A 212 22.89 34.69 -14.73
CA VAL A 212 23.34 35.09 -16.07
C VAL A 212 23.32 36.61 -16.19
N ARG A 213 22.26 37.27 -15.69
CA ARG A 213 22.14 38.73 -15.71
C ARG A 213 23.23 39.40 -14.90
N ASP A 214 23.50 38.91 -13.70
CA ASP A 214 24.50 39.47 -12.79
C ASP A 214 25.93 39.21 -13.30
N LYS A 215 26.12 38.21 -14.16
CA LYS A 215 27.40 37.83 -14.78
C LYS A 215 27.57 38.29 -16.24
N ARG A 216 26.71 39.19 -16.74
CA ARG A 216 26.78 39.68 -18.13
C ARG A 216 28.13 40.29 -18.49
N ASP A 217 28.68 41.13 -17.62
CA ASP A 217 29.95 41.82 -17.87
C ASP A 217 31.12 40.83 -17.92
N ASP A 218 31.17 39.89 -16.96
CA ASP A 218 32.17 38.81 -16.92
C ASP A 218 32.10 37.96 -18.21
N VAL A 219 30.89 37.63 -18.67
CA VAL A 219 30.67 36.86 -19.91
C VAL A 219 31.09 37.67 -21.14
N ALA A 220 30.84 38.97 -21.18
CA ALA A 220 31.27 39.83 -22.27
C ALA A 220 32.80 39.90 -22.36
N ILE A 221 33.50 40.02 -21.23
CA ILE A 221 34.97 39.97 -21.16
C ILE A 221 35.48 38.60 -21.64
N LEU A 222 34.84 37.50 -21.22
CA LEU A 222 35.25 36.16 -21.64
C LEU A 222 35.12 35.98 -23.16
N MET A 223 34.07 36.54 -23.77
CA MET A 223 33.88 36.52 -25.22
C MET A 223 34.87 37.41 -25.96
N THR A 224 35.28 38.56 -25.41
CA THR A 224 36.34 39.38 -26.04
C THR A 224 37.72 38.72 -25.96
N LEU A 225 37.95 37.87 -24.96
CA LEU A 225 39.14 37.02 -24.86
C LEU A 225 39.11 35.82 -25.83
N GLY A 226 38.04 35.63 -26.61
CA GLY A 226 37.94 34.62 -27.66
C GLY A 226 37.08 33.40 -27.33
N ALA A 227 36.35 33.40 -26.20
CA ALA A 227 35.38 32.35 -25.94
C ALA A 227 34.21 32.40 -26.94
N ASN A 228 33.89 31.26 -27.54
CA ASN A 228 32.74 31.15 -28.42
C ASN A 228 31.43 30.94 -27.63
N ALA A 229 30.30 31.15 -28.31
CA ALA A 229 28.96 31.01 -27.74
C ALA A 229 28.72 29.61 -27.11
N ASN A 230 29.28 28.55 -27.68
CA ASN A 230 29.15 27.18 -27.17
C ASN A 230 29.89 26.99 -25.85
N THR A 231 31.07 27.60 -25.68
CA THR A 231 31.82 27.56 -24.43
C THR A 231 31.05 28.27 -23.32
N VAL A 232 30.48 29.44 -23.60
CA VAL A 232 29.63 30.17 -22.63
C VAL A 232 28.40 29.33 -22.27
N GLN A 233 27.72 28.76 -23.26
CA GLN A 233 26.57 27.89 -23.04
C GLN A 233 26.93 26.67 -22.16
N ALA A 234 28.08 26.05 -22.42
CA ALA A 234 28.55 24.89 -21.66
C ALA A 234 28.85 25.24 -20.19
N ILE A 235 29.42 26.42 -19.91
CA ILE A 235 29.68 26.88 -18.53
C ILE A 235 28.37 26.95 -17.74
N PHE A 236 27.34 27.60 -18.29
CA PHE A 236 26.05 27.73 -17.60
C PHE A 236 25.30 26.41 -17.49
N LEU A 237 25.44 25.50 -18.47
CA LEU A 237 24.89 24.14 -18.37
C LEU A 237 25.56 23.33 -17.26
N TRP A 238 26.89 23.38 -17.16
CA TRP A 238 27.63 22.71 -16.08
C TRP A 238 27.32 23.32 -14.71
N GLN A 239 27.15 24.64 -14.63
CA GLN A 239 26.74 25.30 -13.40
C GLN A 239 25.34 24.86 -12.96
N GLY A 240 24.37 24.85 -13.88
CA GLY A 240 23.01 24.35 -13.59
C GLY A 240 23.01 22.87 -13.17
N ALA A 241 23.78 22.03 -13.87
CA ALA A 241 23.94 20.62 -13.52
C ALA A 241 24.59 20.42 -12.15
N ALA A 242 25.61 21.20 -11.80
CA ALA A 242 26.27 21.13 -10.50
C ALA A 242 25.34 21.53 -9.35
N ILE A 243 24.57 22.62 -9.52
CA ILE A 243 23.55 23.05 -8.56
C ILE A 243 22.50 21.95 -8.38
N ALA A 244 22.01 21.37 -9.48
CA ALA A 244 21.05 20.27 -9.44
C ALA A 244 21.61 19.04 -8.73
N LEU A 245 22.85 18.65 -9.03
CA LEU A 245 23.49 17.47 -8.42
C LEU A 245 23.65 17.65 -6.91
N LEU A 246 24.12 18.82 -6.46
CA LEU A 246 24.24 19.15 -5.03
C LEU A 246 22.87 19.19 -4.35
N GLY A 247 21.87 19.78 -5.01
CA GLY A 247 20.49 19.81 -4.52
C GLY A 247 19.88 18.42 -4.39
N ILE A 248 20.10 17.54 -5.38
CA ILE A 248 19.67 16.14 -5.34
C ILE A 248 20.40 15.39 -4.23
N ALA A 249 21.72 15.53 -4.10
CA ALA A 249 22.49 14.85 -3.06
C ALA A 249 22.03 15.27 -1.66
N ALA A 250 21.88 16.57 -1.42
CA ALA A 250 21.38 17.10 -0.14
C ALA A 250 19.92 16.69 0.11
N GLY A 251 19.06 16.78 -0.91
CA GLY A 251 17.64 16.43 -0.81
C GLY A 251 17.41 14.95 -0.58
N VAL A 252 18.15 14.06 -1.26
CA VAL A 252 18.13 12.61 -1.01
C VAL A 252 18.66 12.32 0.38
N GLY A 253 19.77 12.95 0.80
CA GLY A 253 20.31 12.77 2.15
C GLY A 253 19.31 13.16 3.25
N LEU A 254 18.74 14.36 3.15
CA LEU A 254 17.72 14.85 4.09
C LEU A 254 16.42 14.03 4.03
N GLY A 255 16.00 13.63 2.83
CA GLY A 255 14.82 12.79 2.62
C GLY A 255 14.99 11.39 3.20
N LEU A 256 16.17 10.79 3.07
CA LEU A 256 16.48 9.49 3.64
C LEU A 256 16.55 9.55 5.17
N LEU A 257 17.18 10.58 5.72
CA LEU A 257 17.17 10.84 7.16
C LEU A 257 15.73 11.03 7.67
N GLY A 258 14.92 11.86 6.99
CA GLY A 258 13.52 12.04 7.33
C GLY A 258 12.72 10.74 7.26
N ALA A 259 12.95 9.91 6.23
CA ALA A 259 12.27 8.63 6.06
C ALA A 259 12.63 7.60 7.14
N LEU A 260 13.88 7.58 7.61
CA LEU A 260 14.32 6.69 8.68
C LEU A 260 13.76 7.10 10.05
N TRP A 261 13.60 8.41 10.28
CA TRP A 261 13.17 8.97 11.57
C TRP A 261 11.71 9.44 11.55
N VAL A 262 10.93 9.11 10.52
CA VAL A 262 9.59 9.66 10.30
C VAL A 262 8.64 9.35 11.47
N GLY A 263 8.74 8.17 12.06
CA GLY A 263 7.92 7.78 13.21
C GLY A 263 8.23 8.62 14.45
N GLU A 264 9.51 8.89 14.70
CA GLU A 264 9.95 9.70 15.85
C GLU A 264 9.60 11.18 15.67
N ILE A 265 9.73 11.70 14.45
CA ILE A 265 9.30 13.06 14.09
C ILE A 265 7.79 13.21 14.30
N ALA A 266 7.01 12.21 13.87
CA ALA A 266 5.56 12.21 14.07
C ALA A 266 5.21 12.18 15.58
N ALA A 267 5.82 11.28 16.36
CA ALA A 267 5.60 11.21 17.80
C ALA A 267 5.98 12.51 18.53
N ALA A 268 7.12 13.12 18.17
CA ALA A 268 7.52 14.41 18.73
C ALA A 268 6.52 15.54 18.39
N PHE A 269 5.96 15.52 17.17
CA PHE A 269 4.92 16.46 16.76
C PHE A 269 3.61 16.27 17.54
N GLU A 270 3.20 15.02 17.78
CA GLU A 270 2.01 14.71 18.59
C GLU A 270 2.17 15.22 20.02
N VAL A 271 3.33 15.02 20.65
CA VAL A 271 3.62 15.53 22.00
C VAL A 271 3.60 17.07 22.04
N LEU A 272 4.13 17.73 21.01
CA LEU A 272 4.22 19.19 20.97
C LEU A 272 2.87 19.87 20.71
N THR A 273 2.04 19.28 19.84
CA THR A 273 0.80 19.89 19.38
C THR A 273 -0.45 19.36 20.09
N GLY A 274 -0.35 18.21 20.77
CA GLY A 274 -1.48 17.52 21.38
C GLY A 274 -2.48 16.93 20.37
N VAL A 275 -2.16 16.96 19.07
CA VAL A 275 -2.98 16.39 18.00
C VAL A 275 -2.49 14.98 17.71
N VAL A 276 -3.37 13.99 17.81
CA VAL A 276 -3.07 12.59 17.43
C VAL A 276 -3.12 12.48 15.90
N LEU A 277 -1.98 12.17 15.27
CA LEU A 277 -1.86 12.06 13.81
C LEU A 277 -2.46 10.74 13.31
N LEU A 278 -2.26 9.64 14.04
CA LEU A 278 -2.85 8.35 13.73
C LEU A 278 -3.87 7.98 14.81
N ASN A 279 -5.15 8.22 14.54
CA ASN A 279 -6.21 7.70 15.41
C ASN A 279 -6.30 6.18 15.22
N PRO A 280 -6.05 5.35 16.25
CA PRO A 280 -6.14 3.88 16.18
C PRO A 280 -7.53 3.37 15.78
N GLU A 281 -8.57 4.18 15.96
CA GLU A 281 -9.94 3.87 15.52
C GLU A 281 -10.10 3.92 14.00
N ILE A 282 -9.28 4.70 13.30
CA ILE A 282 -9.34 4.89 11.85
C ILE A 282 -8.16 4.18 11.15
N TYR A 283 -6.97 4.28 11.74
CA TYR A 283 -5.73 3.68 11.25
C TYR A 283 -5.20 2.70 12.29
N PRO A 284 -5.32 1.40 12.07
CA PRO A 284 -4.93 0.35 13.03
C PRO A 284 -3.42 0.08 13.04
N ILE A 285 -2.64 1.14 12.90
CA ILE A 285 -1.18 1.14 12.96
C ILE A 285 -0.82 2.33 13.86
N ASP A 286 -0.18 2.04 14.99
CA ASP A 286 0.25 3.07 15.96
C ASP A 286 1.58 3.74 15.55
N PHE A 287 2.10 3.42 14.36
CA PHE A 287 3.32 3.98 13.80
C PHE A 287 3.25 4.06 12.27
N LEU A 288 4.02 4.97 11.68
CA LEU A 288 4.15 5.11 10.23
C LEU A 288 5.23 4.15 9.71
N PRO A 289 4.88 3.03 9.06
CA PRO A 289 5.88 2.18 8.42
C PRO A 289 6.50 2.91 7.23
N SER A 290 7.81 3.16 7.28
CA SER A 290 8.57 3.74 6.19
C SER A 290 9.23 2.64 5.36
N GLN A 291 8.85 2.53 4.09
CA GLN A 291 9.49 1.63 3.14
C GLN A 291 10.23 2.45 2.09
N ILE A 292 11.56 2.36 2.11
CA ILE A 292 12.41 3.09 1.19
C ILE A 292 12.65 2.23 -0.05
N LEU A 293 12.07 2.64 -1.17
CA LEU A 293 12.25 2.00 -2.46
C LEU A 293 13.34 2.73 -3.25
N ALA A 294 14.45 2.04 -3.52
CA ALA A 294 15.56 2.61 -4.30
C ALA A 294 15.13 3.03 -5.71
N SER A 295 14.15 2.33 -6.30
CA SER A 295 13.54 2.68 -7.59
C SER A 295 12.89 4.07 -7.57
N ASP A 296 12.21 4.42 -6.48
CA ASP A 296 11.47 5.67 -6.37
C ASP A 296 12.46 6.83 -6.20
N ILE A 297 13.50 6.65 -5.40
CA ILE A 297 14.60 7.60 -5.25
C ILE A 297 15.30 7.83 -6.60
N ALA A 298 15.67 6.76 -7.29
CA ALA A 298 16.35 6.85 -8.58
C ALA A 298 15.47 7.53 -9.64
N GLY A 299 14.17 7.20 -9.68
CA GLY A 299 13.21 7.81 -10.61
C GLY A 299 13.03 9.31 -10.37
N ILE A 300 12.89 9.73 -9.10
CA ILE A 300 12.78 11.15 -8.74
C ILE A 300 14.09 11.89 -9.04
N ALA A 301 15.24 11.33 -8.64
CA ALA A 301 16.54 11.95 -8.90
C ALA A 301 16.80 12.13 -10.40
N ALA A 302 16.50 11.12 -11.22
CA ALA A 302 16.60 11.20 -12.68
C ALA A 302 15.63 12.24 -13.26
N GLY A 303 14.37 12.28 -12.79
CA GLY A 303 13.37 13.26 -13.22
C GLY A 303 13.78 14.70 -12.90
N VAL A 304 14.27 14.95 -11.68
CA VAL A 304 14.76 16.27 -11.25
C VAL A 304 16.00 16.68 -12.04
N LEU A 305 16.95 15.76 -12.27
CA LEU A 305 18.14 16.04 -13.06
C LEU A 305 17.77 16.40 -14.50
N LEU A 306 16.88 15.65 -15.13
CA LEU A 306 16.40 15.89 -16.49
C LEU A 306 15.68 17.24 -16.59
N LEU A 307 14.76 17.53 -15.67
CA LEU A 307 14.06 18.83 -15.62
C LEU A 307 15.03 19.98 -15.40
N SER A 308 16.03 19.82 -14.52
CA SER A 308 17.02 20.85 -14.24
C SER A 308 17.91 21.15 -15.45
N VAL A 309 18.32 20.11 -16.19
CA VAL A 309 19.08 20.28 -17.45
C VAL A 309 18.22 21.00 -18.49
N LEU A 310 16.95 20.60 -18.65
CA LEU A 310 16.02 21.26 -19.57
C LEU A 310 15.79 22.74 -19.19
N ALA A 311 15.59 23.00 -17.91
CA ALA A 311 15.46 24.35 -17.35
C ALA A 311 16.72 25.20 -17.62
N SER A 312 17.90 24.61 -17.51
CA SER A 312 19.19 25.30 -17.69
C SER A 312 19.51 25.62 -19.16
N LEU A 313 18.87 24.96 -20.13
CA LEU A 313 19.08 25.24 -21.55
C LEU A 313 18.65 26.66 -21.95
N TYR A 314 17.56 27.17 -21.37
CA TYR A 314 17.05 28.50 -21.72
C TYR A 314 18.01 29.63 -21.28
N PRO A 315 18.43 29.71 -20.01
CA PRO A 315 19.41 30.71 -19.55
C PRO A 315 20.76 30.57 -20.26
N ALA A 316 21.23 29.33 -20.50
CA ALA A 316 22.51 29.10 -21.15
C ALA A 316 22.53 29.63 -22.60
N ARG A 317 21.44 29.44 -23.35
CA ARG A 317 21.29 30.02 -24.69
C ARG A 317 21.20 31.55 -24.64
N GLN A 318 20.53 32.09 -23.63
CA GLN A 318 20.44 33.54 -23.44
C GLN A 318 21.82 34.16 -23.16
N ALA A 319 22.64 33.53 -22.32
CA ALA A 319 24.00 33.98 -22.05
C ALA A 319 24.90 33.95 -23.30
N ALA A 320 24.79 32.88 -24.10
CA ALA A 320 25.56 32.70 -25.32
C ALA A 320 25.18 33.70 -26.44
N ALA A 321 23.99 34.29 -26.38
CA ALA A 321 23.50 35.27 -27.35
C ALA A 321 23.85 36.73 -27.00
N LEU A 322 24.56 36.97 -25.88
CA LEU A 322 24.99 38.32 -25.49
C LEU A 322 25.98 38.90 -26.49
N ARG A 323 25.82 40.19 -26.83
CA ARG A 323 26.76 40.91 -27.70
C ARG A 323 27.79 41.64 -26.82
N PRO A 324 29.09 41.30 -26.87
CA PRO A 324 30.09 41.90 -25.99
C PRO A 324 30.15 43.42 -26.10
N ALA A 325 29.96 43.95 -27.32
CA ALA A 325 30.02 45.38 -27.60
C ALA A 325 28.87 46.20 -26.98
N SER A 326 27.67 45.62 -26.81
CA SER A 326 26.56 46.34 -26.16
C SER A 326 26.69 46.30 -24.64
N VAL A 327 27.06 45.14 -24.09
CA VAL A 327 27.24 44.95 -22.65
C VAL A 327 28.34 45.87 -22.09
N LEU A 328 29.51 45.92 -22.74
CA LEU A 328 30.63 46.77 -22.29
C LEU A 328 30.38 48.28 -22.47
N ARG A 329 29.40 48.67 -23.28
CA ARG A 329 29.00 50.07 -23.46
C ARG A 329 28.01 50.54 -22.40
N GLY A 330 27.41 49.61 -21.64
CA GLY A 330 26.40 49.91 -20.62
C GLY A 330 24.98 50.10 -21.17
N ASP A 331 24.72 49.66 -22.41
CA ASP A 331 23.40 49.72 -23.07
C ASP A 331 22.55 48.46 -22.80
#